data_AF-A0A259M506-F1
#
_entry.id   AF-A0A259M506-F1
#
_cell.length_a   1.000
_cell.length_b   1.000
_cell.length_c   1.000
_cell.angle_alpha   90.00
_cell.angle_beta   90.00
_cell.angle_gamma   90.00
#
_symmetry.space_group_name_H-M   'P 1'
#
loop_
_entity.id
_entity.type
_entity.pdbx_description
1 polymer ?
#
loop_
_entity_poly.entity_id
_entity_poly.type
_entity_poly.pdbx_seq_one_letter_code
_entity_poly.pdbx_strand_id
1 'polypeptide(L)'
;MLKRWLSGALAMILPGGAMAAPSACDAGVKLDYPLSEVLLAEAKTLGLSHYRHPDRDKGDGSSYRAVVEQALSTLDQPEADIRLLALIEAAGGPMGNVMPALTTTAPSVLYDSFLAALDRHGLKQQAKAMRAARNAFALWDGTPESRRLQLITTDGMIADPMLLAALDEQSAIFMAARPSVIDRAAELVATDPILAARYEAARQVTDDHTRLAWLIRKINECADQDWLTPREADRALAKLPQAQSDLLLLHDFAEEIRNGGGIQLFHNSSGTRIPQMADAMDRHDLADHAATLRRAMAQFPQPYPRGTSERRDAMDSFSQSQMDQIDDLMDMALDPQLTAVMVNIAKQAGIWPG
;
A
#
# COMPACT_ATOMS: atom_id res chain seq x y z
N MET A 1 -75.27 4.31 13.40
CA MET A 1 -74.21 3.34 13.71
C MET A 1 -73.37 3.12 12.46
N LEU A 2 -72.21 3.79 12.39
CA LEU A 2 -71.27 3.74 11.26
C LEU A 2 -70.35 2.52 11.36
N LYS A 3 -70.10 1.82 10.25
CA LYS A 3 -68.88 1.02 10.03
C LYS A 3 -68.32 1.32 8.64
N ARG A 4 -67.22 2.09 8.62
CA ARG A 4 -66.34 2.34 7.46
C ARG A 4 -65.33 1.19 7.38
N TRP A 5 -65.22 0.56 6.22
CA TRP A 5 -64.12 -0.34 5.86
C TRP A 5 -63.02 0.48 5.17
N LEU A 6 -61.79 0.38 5.69
CA LEU A 6 -60.56 0.92 5.11
C LEU A 6 -59.85 -0.22 4.37
N SER A 7 -59.79 -0.13 3.05
CA SER A 7 -58.91 -0.97 2.21
C SER A 7 -57.57 -0.27 2.08
N GLY A 8 -56.58 -0.70 2.89
CA GLY A 8 -55.18 -0.30 2.75
C GLY A 8 -54.46 -1.23 1.77
N ALA A 9 -53.95 -0.67 0.67
CA ALA A 9 -53.03 -1.36 -0.22
C ALA A 9 -51.63 -1.37 0.40
N LEU A 10 -51.12 -2.55 0.74
CA LEU A 10 -49.73 -2.76 1.13
C LEU A 10 -48.88 -2.75 -0.15
N ALA A 11 -48.10 -1.69 -0.37
CA ALA A 11 -47.05 -1.70 -1.37
C ALA A 11 -45.86 -2.48 -0.81
N MET A 12 -45.58 -3.68 -1.36
CA MET A 12 -44.32 -4.37 -1.11
C MET A 12 -43.20 -3.60 -1.81
N ILE A 13 -42.39 -2.90 -1.02
CA ILE A 13 -41.11 -2.37 -1.47
C ILE A 13 -40.14 -3.55 -1.48
N LEU A 14 -39.83 -4.08 -2.66
CA LEU A 14 -38.73 -5.04 -2.82
C LEU A 14 -37.41 -4.31 -2.52
N PRO A 15 -36.54 -4.84 -1.65
CA PRO A 15 -35.22 -4.28 -1.43
C PRO A 15 -34.46 -4.36 -2.75
N GLY A 16 -34.16 -3.20 -3.36
CA GLY A 16 -33.24 -3.13 -4.47
C GLY A 16 -31.87 -3.58 -3.99
N GLY A 17 -31.45 -4.78 -4.38
CA GLY A 17 -30.10 -5.27 -4.12
C GLY A 17 -29.12 -4.33 -4.81
N ALA A 18 -28.35 -3.57 -4.04
CA ALA A 18 -27.20 -2.86 -4.57
C ALA A 18 -26.27 -3.92 -5.18
N MET A 19 -26.06 -3.88 -6.50
CA MET A 19 -25.05 -4.72 -7.13
C MET A 19 -23.70 -4.35 -6.51
N ALA A 20 -22.97 -5.36 -6.02
CA ALA A 20 -21.62 -5.16 -5.52
C ALA A 20 -20.79 -4.49 -6.62
N ALA A 21 -20.01 -3.47 -6.24
CA ALA A 21 -19.10 -2.84 -7.18
C ALA A 21 -18.15 -3.91 -7.76
N PRO A 22 -17.88 -3.87 -9.08
CA PRO A 22 -17.01 -4.85 -9.72
C PRO A 22 -15.65 -4.86 -9.02
N SER A 23 -15.15 -6.05 -8.74
CA SER A 23 -13.89 -6.22 -8.02
C SER A 23 -12.73 -6.28 -9.00
N ALA A 24 -11.54 -5.87 -8.57
CA ALA A 24 -10.31 -6.13 -9.33
C ALA A 24 -10.06 -7.62 -9.57
N CYS A 25 -10.76 -8.49 -8.83
CA CYS A 25 -10.66 -9.94 -8.96
C CYS A 25 -11.42 -10.49 -10.18
N ASP A 26 -12.34 -9.72 -10.75
CA ASP A 26 -13.17 -10.16 -11.85
C ASP A 26 -12.42 -9.95 -13.18
N ALA A 27 -12.39 -10.99 -14.03
CA ALA A 27 -11.73 -10.91 -15.32
C ALA A 27 -12.38 -9.84 -16.22
N GLY A 28 -11.55 -9.00 -16.85
CA GLY A 28 -12.00 -7.99 -17.82
C GLY A 28 -12.71 -6.78 -17.21
N VAL A 29 -12.68 -6.61 -15.88
CA VAL A 29 -13.16 -5.39 -15.25
C VAL A 29 -12.17 -4.26 -15.53
N LYS A 30 -12.66 -3.23 -16.21
CA LYS A 30 -11.92 -1.98 -16.34
C LYS A 30 -11.82 -1.32 -14.97
N LEU A 31 -10.59 -1.11 -14.53
CA LEU A 31 -10.27 -0.35 -13.34
C LEU A 31 -9.98 1.10 -13.73
N ASP A 32 -10.31 2.04 -12.86
CA ASP A 32 -9.91 3.43 -12.99
C ASP A 32 -8.87 3.71 -11.91
N TYR A 33 -7.75 4.36 -12.27
CA TYR A 33 -6.78 4.78 -11.26
C TYR A 33 -7.45 5.83 -10.37
N PRO A 34 -7.59 5.60 -9.05
CA PRO A 34 -8.46 6.44 -8.25
C PRO A 34 -7.78 7.76 -7.88
N LEU A 35 -8.56 8.84 -7.85
CA LEU A 35 -8.10 10.18 -7.48
C LEU A 35 -7.41 10.20 -6.10
N SER A 36 -7.87 9.36 -5.16
CA SER A 36 -7.25 9.20 -3.84
C SER A 36 -5.76 8.88 -3.91
N GLU A 37 -5.30 8.10 -4.89
CA GLU A 37 -3.89 7.74 -5.03
C GLU A 37 -3.05 8.90 -5.57
N VAL A 38 -3.64 9.75 -6.41
CA VAL A 38 -3.00 11.01 -6.85
C VAL A 38 -2.83 11.94 -5.64
N LEU A 39 -3.86 12.06 -4.80
CA LEU A 39 -3.80 12.84 -3.58
C LEU A 39 -2.73 12.34 -2.62
N LEU A 40 -2.62 11.02 -2.44
CA LEU A 40 -1.59 10.38 -1.63
C LEU A 40 -0.18 10.60 -2.20
N ALA A 41 0.00 10.44 -3.51
CA ALA A 41 1.30 10.64 -4.16
C ALA A 41 1.79 12.08 -3.95
N GLU A 42 0.92 13.05 -4.14
CA GLU A 42 1.27 14.44 -3.93
C GLU A 42 1.42 14.83 -2.46
N ALA A 43 0.64 14.25 -1.55
CA ALA A 43 0.87 14.47 -0.11
C ALA A 43 2.25 13.96 0.31
N LYS A 44 2.70 12.83 -0.26
CA LYS A 44 4.06 12.33 -0.04
C LYS A 44 5.11 13.31 -0.55
N THR A 45 4.91 14.03 -1.65
CA THR A 45 5.91 15.01 -2.14
C THR A 45 6.15 16.16 -1.15
N LEU A 46 5.15 16.52 -0.34
CA LEU A 46 5.31 17.50 0.74
C LEU A 46 6.30 17.05 1.81
N GLY A 47 6.37 15.75 2.10
CA GLY A 47 7.29 15.17 3.07
C GLY A 47 8.60 14.62 2.49
N LEU A 48 8.61 14.27 1.19
CA LEU A 48 9.72 13.57 0.52
C LEU A 48 10.95 14.43 0.24
N SER A 49 10.82 15.76 0.16
CA SER A 49 11.98 16.65 0.06
C SER A 49 12.95 16.50 1.24
N HIS A 50 12.46 16.03 2.39
CA HIS A 50 13.27 15.77 3.60
C HIS A 50 13.75 14.35 3.79
N TYR A 51 13.17 13.39 3.07
CA TYR A 51 13.42 11.98 3.32
C TYR A 51 14.77 11.47 2.78
N ARG A 52 15.57 12.30 2.10
CA ARG A 52 16.90 11.95 1.58
C ARG A 52 18.05 12.13 2.57
N HIS A 53 17.81 12.58 3.81
CA HIS A 53 18.87 12.76 4.80
C HIS A 53 18.98 11.56 5.79
N PRO A 54 20.18 10.95 5.96
CA PRO A 54 20.39 9.78 6.82
C PRO A 54 20.25 10.00 8.34
N ASP A 55 20.14 11.25 8.81
CA ASP A 55 19.90 11.59 10.25
C ASP A 55 18.40 11.59 10.64
N ARG A 56 17.58 10.94 9.82
CA ARG A 56 16.10 10.88 9.79
C ARG A 56 15.40 10.74 11.15
N ASP A 57 15.94 9.93 12.05
CA ASP A 57 15.26 9.53 13.29
C ASP A 57 15.77 10.26 14.54
N LYS A 58 16.74 11.17 14.40
CA LYS A 58 17.36 11.85 15.55
C LYS A 58 16.98 13.33 15.67
N GLY A 59 16.23 13.87 14.70
CA GLY A 59 15.76 15.25 14.72
C GLY A 59 14.50 15.44 15.56
N ASP A 60 14.30 16.66 16.07
CA ASP A 60 13.07 17.08 16.75
C ASP A 60 11.84 17.22 15.82
N GLY A 61 12.01 16.95 14.52
CA GLY A 61 11.00 17.11 13.49
C GLY A 61 10.75 18.56 13.06
N SER A 62 11.51 19.54 13.59
CA SER A 62 11.35 20.97 13.24
C SER A 62 11.59 21.24 11.76
N SER A 63 12.60 20.58 11.16
CA SER A 63 12.88 20.69 9.73
C SER A 63 11.67 20.22 8.90
N TYR A 64 11.08 19.08 9.27
CA TYR A 64 9.88 18.53 8.63
C TYR A 64 8.71 19.49 8.71
N ARG A 65 8.43 20.02 9.91
CA ARG A 65 7.39 21.04 10.10
C ARG A 65 7.62 22.24 9.17
N ALA A 66 8.82 22.81 9.18
CA ALA A 66 9.13 24.01 8.41
C ALA A 66 8.93 23.81 6.91
N VAL A 67 9.32 22.65 6.37
CA VAL A 67 9.12 22.37 4.93
C VAL A 67 7.66 22.17 4.57
N VAL A 68 6.90 21.43 5.38
CA VAL A 68 5.48 21.23 5.11
C VAL A 68 4.72 22.56 5.26
N GLU A 69 4.98 23.34 6.32
CA GLU A 69 4.36 24.66 6.51
C GLU A 69 4.71 25.64 5.38
N GLN A 70 5.97 25.66 4.94
CA GLN A 70 6.38 26.48 3.80
C GLN A 70 5.63 26.08 2.52
N ALA A 71 5.51 24.78 2.24
CA ALA A 71 4.77 24.31 1.07
C ALA A 71 3.28 24.67 1.16
N LEU A 72 2.64 24.42 2.32
CA LEU A 72 1.23 24.75 2.54
C LEU A 72 0.95 26.25 2.47
N SER A 73 1.91 27.11 2.86
CA SER A 73 1.76 28.57 2.81
C SER A 73 1.65 29.15 1.39
N THR A 74 2.02 28.36 0.37
CA THR A 74 1.91 28.75 -1.04
C THR A 74 0.56 28.39 -1.66
N LEU A 75 -0.28 27.66 -0.92
CA LEU A 75 -1.58 27.16 -1.36
C LEU A 75 -2.71 27.99 -0.76
N ASP A 76 -3.89 27.94 -1.38
CA ASP A 76 -5.10 28.42 -0.72
C ASP A 76 -5.54 27.45 0.38
N GLN A 77 -6.44 27.91 1.26
CA GLN A 77 -6.87 27.11 2.41
C GLN A 77 -7.54 25.77 2.00
N PRO A 78 -8.45 25.72 1.00
CA PRO A 78 -9.04 24.46 0.57
C PRO A 78 -8.00 23.44 0.10
N GLU A 79 -7.03 23.85 -0.73
CA GLU A 79 -5.99 22.95 -1.19
C GLU A 79 -5.06 22.54 -0.05
N ALA A 80 -4.64 23.46 0.80
CA ALA A 80 -3.84 23.14 1.98
C ALA A 80 -4.50 22.08 2.87
N ASP A 81 -5.83 22.16 3.05
CA ASP A 81 -6.59 21.16 3.79
C ASP A 81 -6.65 19.81 3.09
N ILE A 82 -6.86 19.78 1.76
CA ILE A 82 -6.79 18.56 0.95
C ILE A 82 -5.44 17.85 1.13
N ARG A 83 -4.34 18.62 1.08
CA ARG A 83 -2.98 18.11 1.31
C ARG A 83 -2.80 17.54 2.70
N LEU A 84 -3.27 18.24 3.73
CA LEU A 84 -3.19 17.79 5.12
C LEU A 84 -3.98 16.48 5.33
N LEU A 85 -5.20 16.40 4.81
CA LEU A 85 -6.03 15.19 4.91
C LEU A 85 -5.38 13.99 4.20
N ALA A 86 -4.80 14.19 3.01
CA ALA A 86 -4.07 13.13 2.31
C ALA A 86 -2.77 12.73 3.01
N LEU A 87 -2.08 13.68 3.68
CA LEU A 87 -0.89 13.38 4.48
C LEU A 87 -1.22 12.56 5.73
N ILE A 88 -2.38 12.78 6.35
CA ILE A 88 -2.88 11.97 7.46
C ILE A 88 -3.05 10.50 7.02
N GLU A 89 -3.69 10.26 5.88
CA GLU A 89 -3.86 8.91 5.31
C GLU A 89 -2.49 8.29 4.97
N ALA A 90 -1.62 9.04 4.30
CA ALA A 90 -0.29 8.57 3.89
C ALA A 90 0.58 8.17 5.08
N ALA A 91 0.46 8.86 6.22
CA ALA A 91 1.21 8.56 7.43
C ALA A 91 0.82 7.22 8.05
N GLY A 92 -0.46 6.80 7.94
CA GLY A 92 -0.92 5.53 8.49
C GLY A 92 -0.36 4.29 7.78
N GLY A 93 0.05 4.46 6.51
CA GLY A 93 0.60 3.37 5.71
C GLY A 93 -0.38 2.21 5.47
N PRO A 94 0.08 1.12 4.84
CA PRO A 94 -0.78 -0.02 4.51
C PRO A 94 -1.22 -0.85 5.73
N MET A 95 -0.51 -0.73 6.86
CA MET A 95 -0.75 -1.54 8.06
C MET A 95 -1.91 -1.03 8.93
N GLY A 96 -2.48 0.15 8.62
CA GLY A 96 -3.58 0.71 9.40
C GLY A 96 -3.20 1.25 10.79
N ASN A 97 -1.90 1.32 11.10
CA ASN A 97 -1.35 1.81 12.38
C ASN A 97 -1.28 3.34 12.40
N VAL A 98 -2.42 4.00 12.13
CA VAL A 98 -2.51 5.45 11.95
C VAL A 98 -2.02 6.21 13.19
N MET A 99 -2.45 5.82 14.39
CA MET A 99 -2.11 6.57 15.60
C MET A 99 -0.66 6.42 16.04
N PRO A 100 -0.06 5.22 16.09
CA PRO A 100 1.38 5.11 16.31
C PRO A 100 2.18 5.98 15.34
N ALA A 101 1.85 5.94 14.04
CA ALA A 101 2.55 6.75 13.03
C ALA A 101 2.36 8.26 13.27
N LEU A 102 1.12 8.73 13.39
CA LEU A 102 0.81 10.15 13.59
C LEU A 102 1.26 10.73 14.92
N THR A 103 1.64 9.90 15.90
CA THR A 103 2.08 10.38 17.22
C THR A 103 3.58 10.23 17.43
N THR A 104 4.25 9.29 16.77
CA THR A 104 5.67 8.98 17.06
C THR A 104 6.64 9.24 15.90
N THR A 105 6.14 9.48 14.69
CA THR A 105 6.99 9.76 13.50
C THR A 105 7.06 11.26 13.18
N ALA A 106 7.88 11.65 12.19
CA ALA A 106 8.04 13.04 11.77
C ALA A 106 6.70 13.78 11.51
N PRO A 107 5.70 13.21 10.81
CA PRO A 107 4.35 13.79 10.70
C PRO A 107 3.70 14.26 12.00
N SER A 108 4.04 13.68 13.15
CA SER A 108 3.46 14.07 14.45
C SER A 108 3.72 15.53 14.84
N VAL A 109 4.71 16.20 14.26
CA VAL A 109 4.90 17.64 14.48
C VAL A 109 3.80 18.48 13.85
N LEU A 110 2.95 17.93 13.00
CA LEU A 110 1.80 18.62 12.38
C LEU A 110 0.47 18.30 13.07
N TYR A 111 0.50 17.67 14.25
CA TYR A 111 -0.70 17.13 14.90
C TYR A 111 -1.83 18.13 15.08
N ASP A 112 -1.52 19.34 15.50
CA ASP A 112 -2.53 20.40 15.71
C ASP A 112 -3.10 20.89 14.37
N SER A 113 -2.27 20.97 13.32
CA SER A 113 -2.72 21.29 11.95
C SER A 113 -3.65 20.20 11.40
N PHE A 114 -3.35 18.93 11.68
CA PHE A 114 -4.22 17.80 11.33
C PHE A 114 -5.56 17.88 12.06
N LEU A 115 -5.57 18.09 13.37
CA LEU A 115 -6.81 18.25 14.15
C LEU A 115 -7.65 19.41 13.63
N ALA A 116 -7.03 20.55 13.34
CA ALA A 116 -7.72 21.72 12.80
C ALA A 116 -8.36 21.45 11.43
N ALA A 117 -7.66 20.74 10.54
CA ALA A 117 -8.22 20.33 9.24
C ALA A 117 -9.40 19.36 9.40
N LEU A 118 -9.27 18.35 10.26
CA LEU A 118 -10.36 17.39 10.53
C LEU A 118 -11.60 18.09 11.08
N ASP A 119 -11.43 19.03 12.02
CA ASP A 119 -12.54 19.79 12.60
C ASP A 119 -13.23 20.68 11.56
N ARG A 120 -12.46 21.43 10.74
CA ARG A 120 -13.00 22.28 9.66
C ARG A 120 -13.87 21.49 8.70
N HIS A 121 -13.48 20.25 8.40
CA HIS A 121 -14.16 19.39 7.43
C HIS A 121 -15.16 18.41 8.04
N GLY A 122 -15.50 18.58 9.32
CA GLY A 122 -16.56 17.81 9.98
C GLY A 122 -16.20 16.36 10.29
N LEU A 123 -14.91 15.99 10.23
CA LEU A 123 -14.38 14.65 10.50
C LEU A 123 -14.24 14.40 12.01
N LYS A 124 -15.36 14.55 12.72
CA LYS A 124 -15.43 14.61 14.20
C LYS A 124 -14.95 13.33 14.88
N GLN A 125 -15.24 12.16 14.31
CA GLN A 125 -14.85 10.88 14.90
C GLN A 125 -13.33 10.68 14.81
N GLN A 126 -12.75 10.95 13.64
CA GLN A 126 -11.30 10.94 13.43
C GLN A 126 -10.60 11.94 14.35
N ALA A 127 -11.11 13.18 14.44
CA ALA A 127 -10.55 14.19 15.31
C ALA A 127 -10.68 13.82 16.81
N LYS A 128 -11.74 13.12 17.21
CA LYS A 128 -11.90 12.59 18.57
C LYS A 128 -10.86 11.50 18.86
N ALA A 129 -10.67 10.55 17.94
CA ALA A 129 -9.71 9.47 18.08
C ALA A 129 -8.27 10.01 18.20
N MET A 130 -7.90 11.01 17.38
CA MET A 130 -6.62 11.69 17.51
C MET A 130 -6.46 12.37 18.88
N ARG A 131 -7.46 13.14 19.34
CA ARG A 131 -7.37 13.74 20.69
C ARG A 131 -7.21 12.69 21.80
N ALA A 132 -7.91 11.56 21.70
CA ALA A 132 -7.76 10.46 22.65
C ALA A 132 -6.34 9.86 22.60
N ALA A 133 -5.79 9.64 21.40
CA ALA A 133 -4.42 9.16 21.22
C ALA A 133 -3.39 10.13 21.83
N ARG A 134 -3.51 11.43 21.58
CA ARG A 134 -2.68 12.47 22.23
C ARG A 134 -2.74 12.39 23.76
N ASN A 135 -3.94 12.26 24.32
CA ASN A 135 -4.16 12.22 25.76
C ASN A 135 -3.66 10.93 26.44
N ALA A 136 -3.39 9.88 25.66
CA ALA A 136 -2.82 8.64 26.19
C ALA A 136 -1.33 8.77 26.54
N PHE A 137 -0.61 9.72 25.92
CA PHE A 137 0.80 9.95 26.23
C PHE A 137 0.97 10.69 27.56
N ALA A 138 1.86 10.18 28.41
CA ALA A 138 2.26 10.88 29.64
C ALA A 138 3.09 12.14 29.31
N LEU A 139 3.91 12.08 28.26
CA LEU A 139 4.68 13.21 27.74
C LEU A 139 4.31 13.47 26.27
N TRP A 140 3.40 14.42 26.05
CA TRP A 140 3.01 14.84 24.69
C TRP A 140 3.94 15.90 24.11
N ASP A 141 4.28 16.94 24.88
CA ASP A 141 4.96 18.15 24.39
C ASP A 141 6.46 17.96 24.06
N GLY A 142 6.92 16.71 23.94
CA GLY A 142 8.28 16.37 23.52
C GLY A 142 8.46 16.25 22.00
N THR A 143 9.59 15.69 21.58
CA THR A 143 9.88 15.36 20.18
C THR A 143 9.15 14.07 19.75
N PRO A 144 9.01 13.81 18.43
CA PRO A 144 8.52 12.53 17.94
C PRO A 144 9.27 11.34 18.56
N GLU A 145 10.60 11.43 18.67
CA GLU A 145 11.44 10.40 19.28
C GLU A 145 11.11 10.18 20.77
N SER A 146 10.88 11.24 21.54
CA SER A 146 10.48 11.10 22.95
C SER A 146 9.11 10.43 23.13
N ARG A 147 8.20 10.61 22.17
CA ARG A 147 6.91 9.89 22.12
C ARG A 147 7.14 8.43 21.68
N ARG A 148 7.99 8.20 20.69
CA ARG A 148 8.38 6.84 20.26
C ARG A 148 8.97 6.03 21.40
N LEU A 149 9.85 6.62 22.22
CA LEU A 149 10.48 5.96 23.36
C LEU A 149 9.52 5.62 24.51
N GLN A 150 8.33 6.24 24.58
CA GLN A 150 7.25 5.79 25.46
C GLN A 150 6.56 4.52 24.93
N LEU A 151 6.59 4.28 23.62
CA LEU A 151 5.96 3.13 22.98
C LEU A 151 6.91 1.95 22.82
N ILE A 152 8.12 2.21 22.36
CA ILE A 152 9.12 1.21 21.98
C ILE A 152 10.49 1.65 22.51
N THR A 153 11.19 0.74 23.18
CA THR A 153 12.55 0.94 23.69
C THR A 153 13.57 1.08 22.55
N THR A 154 14.82 1.41 22.89
CA THR A 154 15.90 1.55 21.90
C THR A 154 16.29 0.24 21.22
N ASP A 155 16.03 -0.91 21.86
CA ASP A 155 16.22 -2.26 21.34
C ASP A 155 14.99 -2.79 20.58
N GLY A 156 13.96 -1.97 20.38
CA GLY A 156 12.78 -2.35 19.58
C GLY A 156 11.70 -3.11 20.36
N MET A 157 11.83 -3.23 21.68
CA MET A 157 10.84 -3.89 22.54
C MET A 157 9.71 -2.93 22.90
N ILE A 158 8.51 -3.44 23.14
CA ILE A 158 7.38 -2.61 23.60
C ILE A 158 7.70 -2.07 25.00
N ALA A 159 7.77 -0.75 25.14
CA ALA A 159 8.04 -0.07 26.39
C ALA A 159 6.79 0.05 27.27
N ASP A 160 5.66 0.41 26.65
CA ASP A 160 4.36 0.53 27.32
C ASP A 160 3.27 -0.19 26.49
N PRO A 161 2.89 -1.43 26.87
CA PRO A 161 1.87 -2.18 26.16
C PRO A 161 0.47 -1.58 26.32
N MET A 162 0.19 -0.83 27.40
CA MET A 162 -1.10 -0.18 27.59
C MET A 162 -1.26 1.02 26.66
N LEU A 163 -0.19 1.81 26.50
CA LEU A 163 -0.15 2.89 25.53
C LEU A 163 -0.33 2.35 24.11
N LEU A 164 0.41 1.30 23.73
CA LEU A 164 0.28 0.70 22.39
C LEU A 164 -1.16 0.24 22.13
N ALA A 165 -1.76 -0.51 23.07
CA ALA A 165 -3.14 -0.96 22.95
C ALA A 165 -4.14 0.21 22.80
N ALA A 166 -3.94 1.31 23.54
CA ALA A 166 -4.76 2.51 23.41
C ALA A 166 -4.62 3.15 22.01
N LEU A 167 -3.41 3.22 21.46
CA LEU A 167 -3.18 3.74 20.10
C LEU A 167 -3.78 2.83 19.03
N ASP A 168 -3.72 1.51 19.19
CA ASP A 168 -4.33 0.55 18.28
C ASP A 168 -5.86 0.68 18.28
N GLU A 169 -6.47 0.81 19.47
CA GLU A 169 -7.91 1.07 19.60
C GLU A 169 -8.29 2.37 18.88
N GLN A 170 -7.55 3.45 19.10
CA GLN A 170 -7.83 4.73 18.43
C GLN A 170 -7.58 4.67 16.91
N SER A 171 -6.62 3.86 16.45
CA SER A 171 -6.41 3.61 15.01
C SER A 171 -7.61 2.89 14.39
N ALA A 172 -8.13 1.86 15.06
CA ALA A 172 -9.32 1.15 14.61
C ALA A 172 -10.56 2.06 14.53
N ILE A 173 -10.79 2.90 15.54
CA ILE A 173 -11.88 3.90 15.54
C ILE A 173 -11.72 4.89 14.39
N PHE A 174 -10.49 5.39 14.18
CA PHE A 174 -10.19 6.34 13.11
C PHE A 174 -10.47 5.75 11.72
N MET A 175 -10.02 4.53 11.46
CA MET A 175 -10.18 3.84 10.17
C MET A 175 -11.62 3.41 9.89
N ALA A 176 -12.39 3.09 10.95
CA ALA A 176 -13.80 2.72 10.83
C ALA A 176 -14.71 3.93 10.56
N ALA A 177 -14.28 5.15 10.91
CA ALA A 177 -15.07 6.36 10.76
C ALA A 177 -15.31 6.72 9.28
N ARG A 178 -16.52 7.22 8.98
CA ARG A 178 -16.95 7.58 7.62
C ARG A 178 -17.46 9.03 7.54
N PRO A 179 -17.20 9.75 6.42
CA PRO A 179 -16.30 9.35 5.31
C PRO A 179 -14.85 9.18 5.80
N SER A 180 -14.03 8.40 5.08
CA SER A 180 -12.60 8.33 5.42
C SER A 180 -11.94 9.69 5.13
N VAL A 181 -10.74 9.94 5.67
CA VAL A 181 -10.07 11.22 5.46
C VAL A 181 -9.72 11.46 3.99
N ILE A 182 -9.33 10.40 3.27
CA ILE A 182 -9.00 10.51 1.84
C ILE A 182 -10.24 10.63 0.96
N ASP A 183 -11.35 9.97 1.32
CA ASP A 183 -12.64 10.17 0.63
C ASP A 183 -13.09 11.62 0.78
N ARG A 184 -12.96 12.19 1.98
CA ARG A 184 -13.28 13.59 2.23
C ARG A 184 -12.39 14.55 1.45
N ALA A 185 -11.10 14.26 1.32
CA ALA A 185 -10.19 15.04 0.47
C ALA A 185 -10.62 15.00 -1.01
N ALA A 186 -11.00 13.83 -1.52
CA ALA A 186 -11.52 13.68 -2.89
C ALA A 186 -12.85 14.43 -3.10
N GLU A 187 -13.76 14.40 -2.12
CA GLU A 187 -14.99 15.20 -2.15
C GLU A 187 -14.67 16.70 -2.26
N LEU A 188 -13.73 17.22 -1.47
CA LEU A 188 -13.33 18.63 -1.53
C LEU A 188 -12.79 19.01 -2.90
N VAL A 189 -11.95 18.17 -3.50
CA VAL A 189 -11.48 18.36 -4.90
C VAL A 189 -12.67 18.46 -5.85
N ALA A 190 -13.68 17.59 -5.71
CA ALA A 190 -14.85 17.59 -6.59
C ALA A 190 -15.74 18.83 -6.43
N THR A 191 -15.70 19.54 -5.30
CA THR A 191 -16.47 20.79 -5.10
C THR A 191 -15.89 22.00 -5.81
N ASP A 192 -14.62 21.96 -6.23
CA ASP A 192 -13.95 23.04 -6.93
C ASP A 192 -13.56 22.59 -8.36
N PRO A 193 -14.18 23.16 -9.42
CA PRO A 193 -13.89 22.76 -10.80
C PRO A 193 -12.43 22.97 -11.23
N ILE A 194 -11.73 23.96 -10.67
CA ILE A 194 -10.33 24.23 -11.00
C ILE A 194 -9.44 23.14 -10.38
N LEU A 195 -9.66 22.81 -9.10
CA LEU A 195 -8.93 21.73 -8.45
C LEU A 195 -9.24 20.38 -9.09
N ALA A 196 -10.52 20.10 -9.37
CA ALA A 196 -10.94 18.86 -10.05
C ALA A 196 -10.22 18.68 -11.39
N ALA A 197 -10.21 19.71 -12.25
CA ALA A 197 -9.53 19.65 -13.54
C ALA A 197 -8.01 19.41 -13.39
N ARG A 198 -7.37 20.06 -12.42
CA ARG A 198 -5.94 19.91 -12.17
C ARG A 198 -5.59 18.50 -11.68
N TYR A 199 -6.32 17.99 -10.71
CA TYR A 199 -6.08 16.65 -10.18
C TYR A 199 -6.43 15.55 -11.18
N GLU A 200 -7.44 15.77 -12.02
CA GLU A 200 -7.71 14.88 -13.15
C GLU A 200 -6.54 14.88 -14.14
N ALA A 201 -6.00 16.06 -14.49
CA ALA A 201 -4.81 16.13 -15.33
C ALA A 201 -3.61 15.38 -14.71
N ALA A 202 -3.39 15.51 -13.39
CA ALA A 202 -2.37 14.75 -12.67
C ALA A 202 -2.64 13.23 -12.72
N ARG A 203 -3.91 12.81 -12.54
CA ARG A 203 -4.34 11.40 -12.68
C ARG A 203 -4.02 10.84 -14.06
N GLN A 204 -4.31 11.61 -15.12
CA GLN A 204 -4.07 11.21 -16.51
C GLN A 204 -2.59 11.07 -16.86
N VAL A 205 -1.70 11.86 -16.25
CA VAL A 205 -0.24 11.79 -16.48
C VAL A 205 0.51 10.91 -15.46
N THR A 206 -0.20 10.22 -14.57
CA THR A 206 0.41 9.25 -13.65
C THR A 206 1.18 8.20 -14.46
N ASP A 207 2.44 7.98 -14.09
CA ASP A 207 3.32 7.07 -14.79
C ASP A 207 2.86 5.61 -14.66
N ASP A 208 3.28 4.80 -15.63
CA ASP A 208 2.88 3.39 -15.71
C ASP A 208 3.39 2.58 -14.52
N HIS A 209 4.54 2.91 -13.93
CA HIS A 209 5.06 2.19 -12.76
C HIS A 209 4.14 2.41 -11.54
N THR A 210 3.73 3.66 -11.28
CA THR A 210 2.80 3.99 -10.19
C THR A 210 1.44 3.31 -10.39
N ARG A 211 0.89 3.35 -11.61
CA ARG A 211 -0.36 2.67 -11.95
C ARG A 211 -0.27 1.15 -11.79
N LEU A 212 0.84 0.57 -12.23
CA LEU A 212 1.09 -0.85 -12.10
C LEU A 212 1.18 -1.26 -10.63
N ALA A 213 1.94 -0.54 -9.80
CA ALA A 213 2.05 -0.85 -8.36
C ALA A 213 0.67 -0.83 -7.67
N TRP A 214 -0.18 0.13 -8.02
CA TRP A 214 -1.57 0.16 -7.55
C TRP A 214 -2.37 -1.07 -8.01
N LEU A 215 -2.29 -1.41 -9.30
CA LEU A 215 -2.99 -2.56 -9.86
C LEU A 215 -2.57 -3.85 -9.18
N ILE A 216 -1.26 -4.06 -8.97
CA ILE A 216 -0.76 -5.27 -8.30
C ILE A 216 -1.27 -5.35 -6.87
N ARG A 217 -1.32 -4.24 -6.12
CA ARG A 217 -1.92 -4.24 -4.79
C ARG A 217 -3.40 -4.68 -4.83
N LYS A 218 -4.16 -4.23 -5.83
CA LYS A 218 -5.56 -4.64 -6.01
C LYS A 218 -5.71 -6.11 -6.38
N ILE A 219 -4.80 -6.64 -7.21
CA ILE A 219 -4.75 -8.08 -7.50
C ILE A 219 -4.37 -8.87 -6.24
N ASN A 220 -3.43 -8.38 -5.44
CA ASN A 220 -3.00 -9.06 -4.22
C ASN A 220 -4.07 -9.06 -3.12
N GLU A 221 -4.97 -8.08 -3.09
CA GLU A 221 -6.18 -8.09 -2.25
C GLU A 221 -7.15 -9.24 -2.63
N CYS A 222 -7.07 -9.76 -3.86
CA CYS A 222 -7.89 -10.87 -4.36
C CYS A 222 -7.29 -12.25 -4.10
N ALA A 223 -5.97 -12.32 -3.96
CA ALA A 223 -5.28 -13.57 -3.68
C ALA A 223 -5.38 -13.90 -2.19
N ASP A 224 -5.43 -15.19 -1.85
CA ASP A 224 -5.16 -15.59 -0.48
C ASP A 224 -3.73 -15.14 -0.14
N GLN A 225 -3.52 -14.46 0.99
CA GLN A 225 -2.18 -14.05 1.42
C GLN A 225 -1.35 -15.22 1.97
N ASP A 226 -1.83 -16.45 1.83
CA ASP A 226 -1.15 -17.67 2.22
C ASP A 226 -0.17 -18.08 1.11
N TRP A 227 1.09 -17.72 1.29
CA TRP A 227 2.15 -17.94 0.30
C TRP A 227 3.31 -18.80 0.83
N LEU A 228 3.16 -19.36 2.03
CA LEU A 228 4.27 -19.91 2.81
C LEU A 228 4.69 -21.31 2.34
N THR A 229 3.74 -22.09 1.82
CA THR A 229 3.99 -23.44 1.31
C THR A 229 3.68 -23.54 -0.19
N PRO A 230 4.25 -24.54 -0.90
CA PRO A 230 3.93 -24.80 -2.30
C PRO A 230 2.43 -24.93 -2.56
N ARG A 231 1.73 -25.66 -1.69
CA ARG A 231 0.29 -25.91 -1.82
C ARG A 231 -0.55 -24.64 -1.65
N GLU A 232 -0.18 -23.79 -0.69
CA GLU A 232 -0.88 -22.53 -0.47
C GLU A 232 -0.65 -21.57 -1.64
N ALA A 233 0.59 -21.46 -2.11
CA ALA A 233 0.90 -20.65 -3.28
C ALA A 233 0.14 -21.12 -4.53
N ASP A 234 0.11 -22.44 -4.79
CA ASP A 234 -0.62 -23.00 -5.94
C ASP A 234 -2.13 -22.72 -5.83
N ARG A 235 -2.70 -22.84 -4.62
CA ARG A 235 -4.11 -22.51 -4.36
C ARG A 235 -4.42 -21.03 -4.58
N ALA A 236 -3.55 -20.15 -4.10
CA ALA A 236 -3.72 -18.71 -4.23
C ALA A 236 -3.67 -18.27 -5.70
N LEU A 237 -2.69 -18.76 -6.47
CA LEU A 237 -2.58 -18.46 -7.92
C LEU A 237 -3.76 -19.02 -8.71
N ALA A 238 -4.26 -20.21 -8.37
CA ALA A 238 -5.38 -20.83 -9.08
C ALA A 238 -6.72 -20.07 -8.94
N LYS A 239 -6.84 -19.13 -7.99
CA LYS A 239 -8.01 -18.26 -7.85
C LYS A 239 -8.01 -17.08 -8.81
N LEU A 240 -6.85 -16.72 -9.34
CA LEU A 240 -6.68 -15.56 -10.19
C LEU A 240 -6.83 -15.95 -11.68
N PRO A 241 -7.46 -15.12 -12.51
CA PRO A 241 -7.28 -15.17 -13.95
C PRO A 241 -5.79 -15.17 -14.33
N GLN A 242 -5.42 -15.90 -15.40
CA GLN A 242 -4.01 -16.11 -15.78
C GLN A 242 -3.20 -14.81 -15.87
N ALA A 243 -3.74 -13.76 -16.47
CA ALA A 243 -3.06 -12.47 -16.60
C ALA A 243 -2.75 -11.83 -15.23
N GLN A 244 -3.65 -11.95 -14.26
CA GLN A 244 -3.46 -11.42 -12.91
C GLN A 244 -2.43 -12.25 -12.13
N SER A 245 -2.46 -13.57 -12.29
CA SER A 245 -1.45 -14.48 -11.73
C SER A 245 -0.06 -14.16 -12.27
N ASP A 246 0.09 -13.98 -13.59
CA ASP A 246 1.35 -13.63 -14.23
C ASP A 246 1.87 -12.26 -13.77
N LEU A 247 0.99 -11.25 -13.69
CA LEU A 247 1.33 -9.94 -13.15
C LEU A 247 1.88 -10.01 -11.72
N LEU A 248 1.23 -10.78 -10.84
CA LEU A 248 1.67 -10.95 -9.46
C LEU A 248 3.03 -11.65 -9.39
N LEU A 249 3.23 -12.72 -10.17
CA LEU A 249 4.48 -13.47 -10.23
C LEU A 249 5.67 -12.62 -10.72
N LEU A 250 5.47 -11.86 -11.80
CA LEU A 250 6.51 -11.00 -12.38
C LEU A 250 6.82 -9.80 -11.47
N HIS A 251 5.82 -9.24 -10.78
CA HIS A 251 6.04 -8.17 -9.81
C HIS A 251 6.80 -8.66 -8.57
N ASP A 252 6.39 -9.79 -8.00
CA ASP A 252 7.04 -10.41 -6.84
C ASP A 252 8.51 -10.75 -7.13
N PHE A 253 8.79 -11.27 -8.33
CA PHE A 253 10.16 -11.44 -8.81
C PHE A 253 10.93 -10.10 -8.79
N ALA A 254 10.39 -9.03 -9.37
CA ALA A 254 11.07 -7.74 -9.44
C ALA A 254 11.33 -7.13 -8.05
N GLU A 255 10.35 -7.20 -7.15
CA GLU A 255 10.45 -6.60 -5.81
C GLU A 255 11.43 -7.34 -4.90
N GLU A 256 11.42 -8.67 -4.90
CA GLU A 256 12.35 -9.45 -4.09
C GLU A 256 13.81 -9.20 -4.49
N ILE A 257 14.07 -9.16 -5.80
CA ILE A 257 15.41 -8.87 -6.32
C ILE A 257 15.83 -7.43 -6.00
N ARG A 258 14.96 -6.43 -6.17
CA ARG A 258 15.30 -5.03 -5.82
C ARG A 258 15.57 -4.84 -4.34
N ASN A 259 14.89 -5.60 -3.49
CA ASN A 259 14.99 -5.46 -2.04
C ASN A 259 16.24 -6.16 -1.48
N GLY A 260 16.61 -7.35 -1.98
CA GLY A 260 17.77 -8.08 -1.44
C GLY A 260 18.48 -9.01 -2.43
N GLY A 261 18.30 -8.79 -3.73
CA GLY A 261 18.95 -9.56 -4.79
C GLY A 261 18.39 -10.97 -4.97
N GLY A 262 19.10 -11.75 -5.79
CA GLY A 262 18.75 -13.14 -6.07
C GLY A 262 18.70 -13.97 -4.80
N ILE A 263 19.68 -13.78 -3.90
CA ILE A 263 19.75 -14.50 -2.64
C ILE A 263 18.44 -14.35 -1.86
N GLN A 264 17.91 -13.13 -1.75
CA GLN A 264 16.66 -12.90 -1.04
C GLN A 264 15.47 -13.62 -1.68
N LEU A 265 15.33 -13.56 -3.01
CA LEU A 265 14.27 -14.26 -3.74
C LEU A 265 14.25 -15.77 -3.44
N PHE A 266 15.40 -16.44 -3.47
CA PHE A 266 15.46 -17.89 -3.19
C PHE A 266 15.30 -18.21 -1.70
N HIS A 267 15.83 -17.36 -0.81
CA HIS A 267 15.80 -17.57 0.63
C HIS A 267 14.42 -17.34 1.26
N ASN A 268 13.62 -16.44 0.68
CA ASN A 268 12.29 -16.09 1.18
C ASN A 268 11.20 -17.09 0.72
N SER A 269 9.98 -16.90 1.22
CA SER A 269 8.82 -17.70 0.82
C SER A 269 8.43 -17.49 -0.65
N SER A 270 8.80 -16.36 -1.24
CA SER A 270 8.68 -16.08 -2.68
C SER A 270 9.37 -17.11 -3.56
N GLY A 271 10.49 -17.67 -3.12
CA GLY A 271 11.22 -18.70 -3.85
C GLY A 271 10.42 -19.98 -4.14
N THR A 272 9.31 -20.19 -3.44
CA THR A 272 8.34 -21.29 -3.64
C THR A 272 7.67 -21.22 -5.02
N ARG A 273 7.62 -20.02 -5.63
CA ARG A 273 6.93 -19.72 -6.89
C ARG A 273 7.89 -19.55 -8.09
N ILE A 274 9.20 -19.73 -7.90
CA ILE A 274 10.19 -19.54 -8.97
C ILE A 274 9.87 -20.31 -10.26
N PRO A 275 9.46 -21.60 -10.22
CA PRO A 275 9.06 -22.31 -11.44
C PRO A 275 7.93 -21.59 -12.19
N GLN A 276 6.90 -21.13 -11.48
CA GLN A 276 5.79 -20.39 -12.06
C GLN A 276 6.20 -19.01 -12.59
N MET A 277 7.15 -18.33 -11.93
CA MET A 277 7.73 -17.08 -12.42
C MET A 277 8.44 -17.28 -13.76
N ALA A 278 9.25 -18.33 -13.90
CA ALA A 278 9.91 -18.65 -15.17
C ALA A 278 8.89 -19.00 -16.27
N ASP A 279 7.84 -19.74 -15.93
CA ASP A 279 6.78 -20.05 -16.89
C ASP A 279 5.97 -18.81 -17.30
N ALA A 280 5.78 -17.84 -16.39
CA ALA A 280 5.16 -16.55 -16.71
C ALA A 280 6.04 -15.73 -17.65
N MET A 281 7.35 -15.71 -17.41
CA MET A 281 8.30 -15.07 -18.32
C MET A 281 8.24 -15.68 -19.73
N ASP A 282 8.19 -17.01 -19.87
CA ASP A 282 8.05 -17.67 -21.17
C ASP A 282 6.74 -17.30 -21.88
N ARG A 283 5.61 -17.25 -21.15
CA ARG A 283 4.30 -16.89 -21.72
C ARG A 283 4.26 -15.49 -22.32
N HIS A 284 5.14 -14.60 -21.86
CA HIS A 284 5.16 -13.18 -22.23
C HIS A 284 6.47 -12.79 -22.95
N ASP A 285 7.07 -13.75 -23.65
CA ASP A 285 8.24 -13.56 -24.53
C ASP A 285 9.49 -12.99 -23.82
N LEU A 286 9.63 -13.24 -22.51
CA LEU A 286 10.80 -12.90 -21.71
C LEU A 286 11.79 -14.09 -21.62
N ALA A 287 12.10 -14.72 -22.76
CA ALA A 287 12.86 -15.97 -22.82
C ALA A 287 14.24 -15.88 -22.14
N ASP A 288 14.96 -14.76 -22.31
CA ASP A 288 16.27 -14.56 -21.67
C ASP A 288 16.15 -14.44 -20.15
N HIS A 289 15.07 -13.82 -19.65
CA HIS A 289 14.80 -13.73 -18.22
C HIS A 289 14.48 -15.11 -17.65
N ALA A 290 13.60 -15.85 -18.32
CA ALA A 290 13.23 -17.21 -17.93
C ALA A 290 14.44 -18.15 -17.92
N ALA A 291 15.29 -18.08 -18.94
CA ALA A 291 16.51 -18.88 -19.03
C ALA A 291 17.48 -18.56 -17.89
N THR A 292 17.66 -17.28 -17.56
CA THR A 292 18.54 -16.85 -16.47
C THR A 292 18.01 -17.28 -15.11
N LEU A 293 16.71 -17.09 -14.84
CA LEU A 293 16.06 -17.59 -13.63
C LEU A 293 16.20 -19.11 -13.50
N ARG A 294 16.06 -19.86 -14.60
CA ARG A 294 16.27 -21.31 -14.60
C ARG A 294 17.73 -21.72 -14.37
N ARG A 295 18.72 -20.94 -14.83
CA ARG A 295 20.14 -21.19 -14.51
C ARG A 295 20.44 -20.99 -13.02
N ALA A 296 19.86 -19.97 -12.41
CA ALA A 296 19.94 -19.78 -10.95
C ALA A 296 19.21 -20.92 -10.21
N MET A 297 18.03 -21.32 -10.68
CA MET A 297 17.27 -22.45 -10.15
C MET A 297 18.05 -23.79 -10.24
N ALA A 298 18.88 -23.97 -11.27
CA ALA A 298 19.70 -25.16 -11.47
C ALA A 298 20.86 -25.31 -10.47
N GLN A 299 21.15 -24.28 -9.66
CA GLN A 299 22.13 -24.39 -8.57
C GLN A 299 21.61 -25.24 -7.40
N PHE A 300 20.29 -25.43 -7.31
CA PHE A 300 19.63 -26.22 -6.29
C PHE A 300 19.51 -27.70 -6.70
N PRO A 301 19.34 -28.62 -5.72
CA PRO A 301 19.04 -30.02 -5.99
C PRO A 301 17.85 -30.19 -6.95
N GLN A 302 17.86 -31.26 -7.73
CA GLN A 302 16.79 -31.58 -8.67
C GLN A 302 15.90 -32.73 -8.14
N PRO A 303 14.56 -32.60 -8.23
CA PRO A 303 13.81 -31.44 -8.72
C PRO A 303 13.96 -30.23 -7.78
N TYR A 304 13.80 -29.01 -8.33
CA TYR A 304 13.93 -27.77 -7.57
C TYR A 304 13.10 -27.81 -6.26
N PRO A 305 13.72 -27.60 -5.08
CA PRO A 305 13.02 -27.62 -3.81
C PRO A 305 12.11 -26.39 -3.67
N ARG A 306 10.79 -26.63 -3.65
CA ARG A 306 9.80 -25.58 -3.45
C ARG A 306 9.54 -25.27 -1.97
N GLY A 307 10.07 -26.05 -1.03
CA GLY A 307 10.00 -25.72 0.40
C GLY A 307 11.02 -24.67 0.81
N THR A 308 10.62 -23.68 1.62
CA THR A 308 11.53 -22.62 2.11
C THR A 308 12.71 -23.17 2.91
N SER A 309 12.46 -24.13 3.83
CA SER A 309 13.55 -24.75 4.60
C SER A 309 14.53 -25.49 3.69
N GLU A 310 14.01 -26.30 2.77
CA GLU A 310 14.84 -27.09 1.84
C GLU A 310 15.75 -26.22 0.97
N ARG A 311 15.26 -25.04 0.53
CA ARG A 311 16.08 -24.07 -0.20
C ARG A 311 17.17 -23.47 0.67
N ARG A 312 16.84 -23.07 1.90
CA ARG A 312 17.82 -22.49 2.83
C ARG A 312 18.91 -23.49 3.17
N ASP A 313 18.53 -24.73 3.48
CA ASP A 313 19.46 -25.81 3.76
C ASP A 313 20.38 -26.09 2.56
N ALA A 314 19.86 -25.99 1.32
CA ALA A 314 20.68 -26.08 0.12
C ALA A 314 21.66 -24.90 -0.01
N MET A 315 21.17 -23.67 0.19
CA MET A 315 21.98 -22.44 0.08
C MET A 315 23.10 -22.38 1.12
N ASP A 316 22.90 -22.93 2.32
CA ASP A 316 23.93 -23.02 3.36
C ASP A 316 25.17 -23.82 2.89
N SER A 317 25.00 -24.68 1.87
CA SER A 317 26.07 -25.47 1.27
C SER A 317 26.64 -24.87 -0.02
N PHE A 318 26.10 -23.74 -0.51
CA PHE A 318 26.56 -23.14 -1.75
C PHE A 318 27.95 -22.55 -1.62
N SER A 319 28.76 -22.77 -2.67
CA SER A 319 30.00 -22.05 -2.85
C SER A 319 29.73 -20.59 -3.24
N GLN A 320 30.72 -19.72 -3.05
CA GLN A 320 30.63 -18.31 -3.48
C GLN A 320 30.24 -18.19 -4.96
N SER A 321 30.80 -19.03 -5.83
CA SER A 321 30.48 -18.99 -7.26
C SER A 321 29.02 -19.34 -7.57
N GLN A 322 28.36 -20.16 -6.74
CA GLN A 322 26.92 -20.45 -6.89
C GLN A 322 26.08 -19.28 -6.39
N MET A 323 26.51 -18.62 -5.31
CA MET A 323 25.86 -17.41 -4.81
C MET A 323 25.96 -16.26 -5.82
N ASP A 324 27.13 -16.07 -6.44
CA ASP A 324 27.33 -15.05 -7.47
C ASP A 324 26.38 -15.28 -8.67
N GLN A 325 26.20 -16.53 -9.12
CA GLN A 325 25.26 -16.87 -10.20
C GLN A 325 23.79 -16.58 -9.85
N ILE A 326 23.44 -16.59 -8.57
CA ILE A 326 22.11 -16.22 -8.11
C ILE A 326 21.97 -14.68 -8.11
N ASP A 327 23.02 -13.96 -7.71
CA ASP A 327 23.02 -12.50 -7.69
C ASP A 327 23.03 -11.84 -9.08
N ASP A 328 23.44 -12.57 -10.13
CA ASP A 328 23.32 -12.16 -11.54
C ASP A 328 21.87 -11.81 -11.96
N LEU A 329 20.86 -12.16 -11.16
CA LEU A 329 19.46 -11.80 -11.40
C LEU A 329 19.16 -10.30 -11.25
N MET A 330 20.05 -9.52 -10.63
CA MET A 330 19.84 -8.09 -10.34
C MET A 330 19.53 -7.27 -11.60
N ASP A 331 20.31 -7.47 -12.67
CA ASP A 331 20.15 -6.72 -13.91
C ASP A 331 18.76 -6.94 -14.54
N MET A 332 18.17 -8.12 -14.37
CA MET A 332 16.84 -8.44 -14.92
C MET A 332 15.72 -7.72 -14.18
N ALA A 333 15.81 -7.57 -12.86
CA ALA A 333 14.79 -6.88 -12.08
C ALA A 333 14.80 -5.35 -12.32
N LEU A 334 15.92 -4.84 -12.82
CA LEU A 334 16.09 -3.45 -13.22
C LEU A 334 15.83 -3.23 -14.71
N ASP A 335 15.61 -4.29 -15.50
CA ASP A 335 15.31 -4.19 -16.92
C ASP A 335 13.94 -3.51 -17.13
N PRO A 336 13.90 -2.34 -17.80
CA PRO A 336 12.64 -1.67 -18.13
C PRO A 336 11.68 -2.53 -18.95
N GLN A 337 12.18 -3.53 -19.69
CA GLN A 337 11.37 -4.47 -20.45
C GLN A 337 10.39 -5.24 -19.55
N LEU A 338 10.79 -5.60 -18.33
CA LEU A 338 9.94 -6.35 -17.41
C LEU A 338 8.70 -5.54 -17.01
N THR A 339 8.87 -4.25 -16.68
CA THR A 339 7.74 -3.34 -16.41
C THR A 339 6.88 -3.13 -17.65
N ALA A 340 7.49 -2.93 -18.83
CA ALA A 340 6.74 -2.75 -20.08
C ALA A 340 5.87 -3.98 -20.42
N VAL A 341 6.38 -5.20 -20.19
CA VAL A 341 5.63 -6.44 -20.36
C VAL A 341 4.45 -6.51 -19.40
N MET A 342 4.66 -6.23 -18.11
CA MET A 342 3.54 -6.21 -17.14
C MET A 342 2.44 -5.22 -17.54
N VAL A 343 2.81 -4.01 -17.98
CA VAL A 343 1.85 -3.02 -18.49
C VAL A 343 1.07 -3.58 -19.69
N ASN A 344 1.75 -4.25 -20.62
CA ASN A 344 1.11 -4.86 -21.78
C ASN A 344 0.15 -5.99 -21.39
N ILE A 345 0.53 -6.87 -20.46
CA ILE A 345 -0.34 -7.94 -19.92
C ILE A 345 -1.65 -7.34 -19.40
N ALA A 346 -1.55 -6.30 -18.56
CA ALA A 346 -2.71 -5.64 -17.98
C ALA A 346 -3.60 -4.95 -19.05
N LYS A 347 -3.00 -4.32 -20.06
CA LYS A 347 -3.73 -3.70 -21.18
C LYS A 347 -4.47 -4.73 -22.02
N GLN A 348 -3.81 -5.84 -22.38
CA GLN A 348 -4.42 -6.93 -23.15
C GLN A 348 -5.55 -7.63 -22.38
N ALA A 349 -5.41 -7.77 -21.06
CA ALA A 349 -6.44 -8.32 -20.19
C ALA A 349 -7.60 -7.35 -19.90
N GLY A 350 -7.52 -6.09 -20.37
CA GLY A 350 -8.56 -5.08 -20.15
C GLY A 350 -8.67 -4.58 -18.70
N ILE A 351 -7.63 -4.80 -17.88
CA ILE A 351 -7.59 -4.43 -16.45
C ILE A 351 -6.64 -3.26 -16.16
N TRP A 352 -6.00 -2.70 -17.19
CA TRP A 352 -5.11 -1.55 -17.02
C TRP A 352 -5.88 -0.35 -16.47
N PRO A 353 -5.44 0.26 -15.36
CA PRO A 353 -6.12 1.39 -14.77
C PRO A 353 -6.03 2.61 -15.70
N GLY A 354 -7.21 3.05 -16.17
CA GLY A 354 -7.36 4.21 -17.05
C GLY A 354 -7.23 5.56 -16.36
#